data_AF-A0A851ELR2-F1
#
_entry.id   AF-A0A851ELR2-F1
#
_cell.length_a   1.000
_cell.length_b   1.000
_cell.length_c   1.000
_cell.angle_alpha   90.00
_cell.angle_beta   90.00
_cell.angle_gamma   90.00
#
_symmetry.space_group_name_H-M   'P 1'
#
loop_
_entity.id
_entity.type
_entity.pdbx_description
1 polymer ?
#
loop_
_entity_poly.entity_id
_entity_poly.type
_entity_poly.pdbx_seq_one_letter_code
_entity_poly.pdbx_strand_id
1 'polypeptide(L)' 'VKYEIDTVVPLSASDLFSIDENSGDIRLTGALDFEAVNLYDLNIKATDKGTPPLSGHCKVVLEVLDVND' A
#
# COMPACT_ATOMS: atom_id res chain seq x y z
N VAL A 1 -14.17 -2.66 -10.32
CA VAL A 1 -13.36 -1.82 -9.41
C VAL A 1 -11.92 -1.91 -9.87
N LYS A 2 -11.14 -0.84 -9.73
CA LYS A 2 -9.70 -0.78 -9.98
C LYS A 2 -9.01 -0.25 -8.72
N TYR A 3 -7.93 -0.92 -8.31
CA TYR A 3 -7.19 -0.59 -7.10
C TYR A 3 -5.88 0.12 -7.44
N GLU A 4 -5.51 1.12 -6.65
CA GLU A 4 -4.23 1.82 -6.75
C GLU A 4 -3.74 2.22 -5.35
N ILE A 5 -2.41 2.24 -5.18
CA ILE A 5 -1.78 2.86 -4.02
C ILE A 5 -1.71 4.36 -4.33
N ASP A 6 -2.49 5.15 -3.59
CA ASP A 6 -2.58 6.60 -3.76
C ASP A 6 -1.35 7.28 -3.11
N THR A 7 -1.01 6.86 -1.88
CA THR A 7 0.19 7.32 -1.17
C THR A 7 0.75 6.25 -0.24
N VAL A 8 2.08 6.27 -0.07
CA VAL A 8 2.81 5.51 0.95
C VAL A 8 3.50 6.49 1.88
N VAL A 9 3.44 6.25 3.18
CA VAL A 9 4.22 6.98 4.19
C VAL A 9 5.14 5.98 4.90
N PRO A 10 6.47 6.25 4.97
CA PRO A 10 7.16 7.41 4.40
C PRO A 10 7.20 7.39 2.86
N LEU A 11 7.25 8.57 2.23
CA LEU A 11 7.26 8.70 0.77
C LEU A 11 8.51 8.05 0.13
N SER A 12 9.59 7.88 0.89
CA SER A 12 10.79 7.15 0.45
C SER A 12 10.54 5.66 0.20
N ALA A 13 9.40 5.13 0.63
CA ALA A 13 9.02 3.73 0.49
C ALA A 13 7.99 3.49 -0.62
N SER A 14 7.67 4.50 -1.45
CA SER A 14 6.70 4.36 -2.54
C SER A 14 6.99 3.18 -3.46
N ASP A 15 8.28 2.91 -3.69
CA ASP A 15 8.74 1.91 -4.65
C ASP A 15 8.88 0.51 -4.05
N LEU A 16 8.58 0.35 -2.74
CA LEU A 16 8.66 -0.92 -2.02
C LEU A 16 7.36 -1.73 -2.06
N PHE A 17 6.26 -1.12 -2.51
CA PHE A 17 4.94 -1.75 -2.53
C PHE A 17 4.31 -1.64 -3.91
N SER A 18 3.65 -2.72 -4.31
CA SER A 18 2.82 -2.77 -5.51
C SER A 18 1.44 -3.30 -5.14
N ILE A 19 0.41 -2.88 -5.88
CA ILE A 19 -0.94 -3.43 -5.76
C ILE A 19 -1.39 -3.95 -7.11
N ASP A 20 -1.95 -5.16 -7.13
CA ASP A 20 -2.62 -5.66 -8.33
C ASP A 20 -3.95 -4.90 -8.52
N GLU A 21 -4.08 -4.20 -9.65
CA GLU A 21 -5.22 -3.32 -9.92
C GLU A 21 -6.57 -4.04 -10.00
N ASN A 22 -6.61 -5.38 -10.13
CA ASN A 22 -7.84 -6.16 -10.30
C ASN A 22 -8.26 -6.88 -9.02
N SER A 23 -7.31 -7.45 -8.28
CA SER A 23 -7.53 -8.22 -7.05
C SER A 23 -7.36 -7.39 -5.78
N GLY A 24 -6.55 -6.34 -5.82
CA GLY A 24 -6.16 -5.57 -4.64
C GLY A 24 -5.02 -6.23 -3.82
N ASP A 25 -4.39 -7.29 -4.34
CA ASP A 25 -3.25 -7.93 -3.70
C ASP A 25 -2.08 -6.94 -3.56
N ILE A 26 -1.66 -6.65 -2.33
CA ILE A 26 -0.47 -5.84 -2.05
C ILE A 26 0.74 -6.76 -1.94
N ARG A 27 1.81 -6.41 -2.66
CA ARG A 27 3.07 -7.18 -2.69
C ARG A 27 4.26 -6.27 -2.46
N LEU A 28 5.23 -6.78 -1.71
CA LEU A 28 6.55 -6.18 -1.58
C LEU A 28 7.32 -6.34 -2.90
N THR A 29 7.95 -5.25 -3.34
CA THR A 29 8.85 -5.20 -4.51
C THR A 29 10.32 -5.12 -4.09
N GLY A 30 10.60 -4.85 -2.80
CA GLY A 30 11.93 -4.77 -2.22
C GLY A 30 11.99 -5.33 -0.79
N ALA A 31 13.19 -5.30 -0.20
CA ALA A 31 13.40 -5.73 1.18
C ALA A 31 12.90 -4.67 2.16
N LEU A 32 12.33 -5.12 3.28
CA LEU A 32 12.04 -4.28 4.43
C LEU A 32 13.26 -4.29 5.37
N ASP A 33 13.56 -3.12 5.92
CA ASP A 33 14.67 -2.90 6.85
C ASP A 33 14.05 -2.30 8.12
N PHE A 34 14.02 -3.09 9.20
CA PHE A 34 13.38 -2.72 10.45
C PHE A 34 14.06 -1.51 11.09
N GLU A 35 15.39 -1.48 11.07
CA GLU A 35 16.21 -0.39 11.61
C GLU A 35 16.02 0.92 10.85
N ALA A 36 15.67 0.84 9.57
CA ALA A 36 15.33 2.01 8.77
C ALA A 36 13.90 2.50 9.02
N VAL A 37 12.90 1.62 8.85
CA VAL A 37 11.47 1.94 8.96
C VAL A 37 10.69 0.71 9.46
N ASN A 38 10.03 0.85 10.60
CA ASN A 38 9.23 -0.21 11.20
C ASN A 38 7.72 -0.08 10.97
N LEU A 39 7.25 1.02 10.39
CA LEU A 39 5.83 1.28 10.16
C LEU A 39 5.59 1.97 8.81
N TYR A 40 4.65 1.43 8.04
CA TYR A 40 4.21 2.01 6.77
C TYR A 40 2.69 2.22 6.74
N ASP A 41 2.26 3.39 6.29
CA ASP A 41 0.86 3.66 5.98
C ASP A 41 0.67 3.67 4.45
N LEU A 42 -0.15 2.75 3.93
CA LEU A 42 -0.57 2.74 2.53
C LEU A 42 -2.01 3.24 2.43
N ASN A 43 -2.23 4.34 1.72
CA ASN A 43 -3.57 4.79 1.36
C ASN A 43 -3.95 4.14 0.03
N ILE A 44 -4.97 3.30 0.05
CA ILE A 44 -5.47 2.59 -1.12
C ILE A 44 -6.71 3.30 -1.63
N LYS A 45 -6.79 3.49 -2.94
CA LYS A 45 -7.99 3.98 -3.63
C LYS A 45 -8.58 2.88 -4.49
N ALA A 46 -9.90 2.71 -4.41
CA ALA A 46 -10.66 1.77 -5.20
C ALA A 46 -11.70 2.54 -6.02
N THR A 47 -11.63 2.46 -7.35
CA THR A 47 -12.53 3.19 -8.26
C THR A 47 -13.46 2.21 -8.98
N ASP A 48 -14.76 2.46 -8.99
CA ASP A 48 -15.73 1.63 -9.69
C ASP A 48 -15.74 1.86 -11.22
N LYS A 49 -16.64 1.18 -11.95
CA LYS A 49 -16.80 1.35 -13.41
C LYS A 49 -18.04 2.17 -13.76
N GLY A 50 -18.55 2.96 -12.81
CA GLY A 50 -19.75 3.77 -12.99
C GLY A 50 -19.56 4.94 -13.97
N THR A 51 -20.64 5.65 -14.25
CA THR A 51 -20.60 6.89 -15.04
C THR A 51 -21.53 7.91 -14.37
N PRO A 52 -21.01 8.87 -13.59
CA PRO A 52 -19.59 9.08 -13.27
C PRO A 52 -19.01 7.97 -12.38
N PRO A 53 -17.68 7.72 -12.42
CA PRO A 53 -17.04 6.77 -11.53
C PRO A 53 -17.04 7.29 -10.08
N LEU A 54 -17.22 6.38 -9.13
CA LEU A 54 -17.06 6.66 -7.70
C LEU A 54 -15.82 5.98 -7.15
N SER A 55 -15.16 6.62 -6.19
CA SER A 55 -13.98 6.08 -5.51
C SER A 55 -14.18 5.99 -4.00
N GLY A 56 -13.65 4.92 -3.40
CA GLY A 56 -13.48 4.77 -1.96
C GLY A 56 -12.01 4.73 -1.59
N HIS A 57 -11.70 5.11 -0.35
CA HIS A 57 -10.34 5.11 0.19
C HIS A 57 -10.27 4.28 1.47
N CYS A 58 -9.17 3.58 1.69
CA CYS A 58 -8.85 2.95 2.96
C CYS A 58 -7.36 3.07 3.28
N LYS A 59 -7.03 2.93 4.57
CA LYS A 59 -5.65 2.89 5.05
C LYS A 59 -5.29 1.46 5.44
N VAL A 60 -4.13 1.00 4.96
CA VAL A 60 -3.48 -0.23 5.40
C VAL A 60 -2.24 0.17 6.19
N VAL A 61 -2.15 -0.31 7.43
CA VAL A 61 -0.99 -0.08 8.30
C VAL A 61 -0.17 -1.36 8.33
N LEU A 62 1.11 -1.27 7.96
CA LEU A 62 2.06 -2.38 7.99
C LEU A 62 3.09 -2.12 9.08
N GLU A 63 3.19 -3.04 10.03
CA GLU A 63 4.21 -3.04 11.07
C GLU A 63 5.25 -4.13 10.74
N VAL A 64 6.51 -3.73 10.64
CA VAL A 64 7.64 -4.66 10.45
C VAL A 64 8.00 -5.19 11.82
N LEU A 65 7.92 -6.51 11.99
CA LEU A 65 8.31 -7.17 13.22
C LEU A 65 9.79 -7.53 13.15
N ASP A 66 10.55 -7.15 14.17
CA ASP A 66 11.90 -7.66 14.37
C ASP A 66 11.80 -9.12 14.86
N VAL A 67 12.49 -10.01 14.17
CA VAL A 67 12.51 -11.45 14.48
C VAL A 67 13.64 -11.83 15.43
N ASN A 68 14.52 -10.87 15.76
CA ASN A 68 15.75 -11.11 16.52
C ASN A 68 15.68 -10.70 18.01
N ASP A 69 14.50 -10.40 18.55
CA ASP A 69 14.28 -10.19 20.00
C ASP A 69 13.64 -11.43 20.67
#